data_AF-K7FU00-F1
#
_entry.id   AF-K7FU00-F1
#
_cell.length_a   1.000
_cell.length_b   1.000
_cell.length_c   1.000
_cell.angle_alpha   90.00
_cell.angle_beta   90.00
_cell.angle_gamma   90.00
#
_symmetry.space_group_name_H-M   'P 1'
#
loop_
_entity.id
_entity.type
_entity.pdbx_description
1 polymer ?
#
loop_
_entity_poly.entity_id
_entity_poly.type
_entity_poly.pdbx_seq_one_letter_code
_entity_poly.pdbx_strand_id
1 'polypeptide(L)'
;MEYNTTFHAGEESIPDQAIEEKLIEATTEDLEREMEQVKISFHNKTLVLQRIQLMDALRTKLRYNDGDSKLILETVKHIIMLSTAILESQQQARELEEKLNEIKKRRFALKQAGEHTLLQIHTLKKKQKEELEGMEVGEMLKRVCRNLQKETQMTTLIQNIFQVVKPHTPLIKFPDRSNCPKPKKQESLQSRVPPLHASAAQMSIGDRSPALQNISSISRVQGTPDTIELVRTLPQKYRRKLMSNEEMEYIQRGGPE
;
A
#
# COMPACT_ATOMS: atom_id res chain seq x y z
N MET A 1 35.25 -19.91 68.14
CA MET A 1 35.94 -18.62 67.91
C MET A 1 35.25 -18.00 66.72
N GLU A 2 34.35 -17.06 67.00
CA GLU A 2 33.57 -16.33 66.01
C GLU A 2 34.45 -15.26 65.37
N TYR A 3 34.44 -15.15 64.05
CA TYR A 3 34.80 -13.90 63.37
C TYR A 3 33.77 -13.65 62.28
N ASN A 4 32.82 -12.77 62.62
CA ASN A 4 31.98 -12.06 61.69
C ASN A 4 32.81 -10.96 61.03
N THR A 5 32.67 -10.76 59.72
CA THR A 5 33.01 -9.50 59.07
C THR A 5 31.93 -9.19 58.03
N THR A 6 30.97 -8.38 58.45
CA THR A 6 29.96 -7.75 57.60
C THR A 6 30.43 -6.38 57.14
N PHE A 7 30.09 -6.06 55.89
CA PHE A 7 29.88 -4.71 55.31
C PHE A 7 31.11 -3.81 55.10
N HIS A 8 31.36 -3.38 53.85
CA HIS A 8 30.72 -2.15 53.34
C HIS A 8 30.93 -1.97 51.82
N ALA A 9 29.91 -1.38 51.20
CA ALA A 9 29.75 -1.06 49.80
C ALA A 9 30.80 -0.10 49.20
N GLY A 10 30.99 -0.21 47.90
CA GLY A 10 31.76 0.73 47.07
C GLY A 10 31.65 0.40 45.58
N GLU A 11 30.45 0.06 45.10
CA GLU A 11 30.15 0.04 43.67
C GLU A 11 29.83 1.49 43.25
N GLU A 12 30.84 2.36 43.36
CA GLU A 12 30.79 3.74 42.88
C GLU A 12 31.56 3.76 41.56
N SER A 13 30.88 3.40 40.47
CA SER A 13 31.40 3.60 39.12
C SER A 13 31.56 5.11 38.91
N ILE A 14 32.80 5.58 38.89
CA ILE A 14 33.15 6.97 38.62
C ILE A 14 32.55 7.37 37.25
N PRO A 15 31.75 8.45 37.15
CA PRO A 15 31.13 8.86 35.89
C PRO A 15 32.14 9.12 34.77
N ASP A 16 33.35 9.59 35.10
CA ASP A 16 34.41 9.89 34.15
C ASP A 16 34.96 8.64 33.44
N GLN A 17 35.03 7.50 34.12
CA GLN A 17 35.52 6.26 33.51
C GLN A 17 34.53 5.71 32.47
N ALA A 18 33.23 5.88 32.71
CA ALA A 18 32.19 5.51 31.74
C ALA A 18 32.13 6.47 30.53
N ILE A 19 32.56 7.73 30.69
CA ILE A 19 32.66 8.69 29.58
C ILE A 19 33.90 8.40 28.73
N GLU A 20 35.02 8.08 29.38
CA GLU A 20 36.27 7.70 28.71
C GLU A 20 36.13 6.36 27.97
N GLU A 21 35.46 5.36 28.58
CA GLU A 21 35.16 4.09 27.92
C GLU A 21 34.28 4.26 26.68
N LYS A 22 33.24 5.11 26.76
CA LYS A 22 32.40 5.45 25.59
C LYS A 22 33.17 6.21 24.50
N LEU A 23 34.12 7.05 24.89
CA LEU A 23 34.98 7.76 23.94
C LEU A 23 35.94 6.78 23.25
N ILE A 24 36.53 5.85 24.01
CA ILE A 24 37.37 4.78 23.46
C ILE A 24 36.55 3.89 22.52
N GLU A 25 35.36 3.46 22.94
CA GLU A 25 34.43 2.66 22.11
C GLU A 25 34.11 3.38 20.80
N ALA A 26 33.71 4.66 20.86
CA ALA A 26 33.47 5.47 19.67
C ALA A 26 34.71 5.59 18.76
N THR A 27 35.90 5.78 19.32
CA THR A 27 37.15 5.85 18.54
C THR A 27 37.52 4.49 17.92
N THR A 28 37.21 3.37 18.59
CA THR A 28 37.44 2.04 18.03
C THR A 28 36.45 1.73 16.91
N GLU A 29 35.18 2.11 17.05
CA GLU A 29 34.20 1.99 15.97
C GLU A 29 34.59 2.85 14.76
N ASP A 30 35.08 4.08 14.98
CA ASP A 30 35.56 4.94 13.91
C ASP A 30 36.75 4.32 13.16
N LEU A 31 37.73 3.77 13.88
CA LEU A 31 38.86 3.06 13.28
C LEU A 31 38.42 1.81 12.50
N GLU A 32 37.43 1.08 13.01
CA GLU A 32 36.86 -0.08 12.31
C GLU A 32 36.16 0.34 11.01
N ARG A 33 35.38 1.42 11.04
CA ARG A 33 34.74 2.00 9.85
C ARG A 33 35.79 2.42 8.81
N GLU A 34 36.83 3.14 9.22
CA GLU A 34 37.91 3.57 8.33
C GLU A 34 38.69 2.38 7.75
N MET A 35 38.95 1.35 8.56
CA MET A 35 39.60 0.12 8.11
C MET A 35 38.76 -0.60 7.05
N GLU A 36 37.45 -0.77 7.27
CA GLU A 36 36.58 -1.42 6.28
C GLU A 36 36.49 -0.57 5.00
N GLN A 37 36.45 0.77 5.13
CA GLN A 37 36.48 1.68 3.99
C GLN A 37 37.78 1.56 3.19
N VAL A 38 38.94 1.47 3.85
CA VAL A 38 40.25 1.27 3.20
C VAL A 38 40.30 -0.09 2.51
N LYS A 39 39.77 -1.14 3.12
CA LYS A 39 39.69 -2.49 2.53
C LYS A 39 38.81 -2.52 1.28
N ILE A 40 37.63 -1.89 1.33
CA ILE A 40 36.77 -1.71 0.15
C ILE A 40 37.50 -0.93 -0.95
N SER A 41 38.19 0.15 -0.58
CA SER A 41 38.99 0.97 -1.50
C SER A 41 40.12 0.17 -2.16
N PHE A 42 40.87 -0.61 -1.39
CA PHE A 42 41.92 -1.49 -1.89
C PHE A 42 41.36 -2.53 -2.86
N HIS A 43 40.27 -3.21 -2.49
CA HIS A 43 39.64 -4.20 -3.36
C HIS A 43 39.18 -3.59 -4.69
N ASN A 44 38.52 -2.42 -4.63
CA ASN A 44 38.08 -1.70 -5.82
C ASN A 44 39.25 -1.30 -6.74
N LYS A 45 40.35 -0.80 -6.17
CA LYS A 45 41.56 -0.46 -6.94
C LYS A 45 42.18 -1.68 -7.62
N THR A 46 42.29 -2.80 -6.90
CA THR A 46 42.78 -4.07 -7.45
C THR A 46 41.88 -4.56 -8.59
N LEU A 47 40.55 -4.50 -8.41
CA LEU A 47 39.60 -4.90 -9.43
C LEU A 47 39.70 -4.02 -10.70
N VAL A 48 39.85 -2.71 -10.55
CA VAL A 48 40.07 -1.79 -11.68
C VAL A 48 41.37 -2.15 -12.42
N LEU A 49 42.46 -2.41 -11.69
CA LEU A 49 43.72 -2.80 -12.30
C LEU A 49 43.61 -4.13 -13.07
N GLN A 50 42.97 -5.14 -12.47
CA GLN A 50 42.71 -6.43 -13.12
C GLN A 50 41.88 -6.26 -14.40
N ARG A 51 40.86 -5.40 -14.39
CA ARG A 51 40.05 -5.10 -15.58
C ARG A 51 40.85 -4.41 -16.67
N ILE A 52 41.74 -3.47 -16.32
CA ILE A 52 42.62 -2.80 -17.29
C ILE A 52 43.57 -3.82 -17.94
N GLN A 53 44.19 -4.68 -17.14
CA GLN A 53 45.10 -5.72 -17.65
C GLN A 53 44.37 -6.71 -18.57
N LEU A 54 43.17 -7.16 -18.18
CA LEU A 54 42.34 -8.04 -19.00
C LEU A 54 41.95 -7.36 -20.33
N MET A 55 41.55 -6.09 -20.29
CA MET A 55 41.19 -5.33 -21.48
C MET A 55 42.38 -5.17 -22.44
N ASP A 56 43.59 -4.96 -21.92
CA ASP A 56 44.80 -4.88 -22.72
C ASP A 56 45.16 -6.22 -23.39
N ALA A 57 45.06 -7.31 -22.64
CA ALA A 57 45.23 -8.67 -23.18
C ALA A 57 44.19 -8.99 -24.27
N LEU A 58 42.92 -8.65 -24.03
CA LEU A 58 41.82 -8.85 -24.98
C LEU A 58 42.05 -8.04 -26.27
N ARG A 59 42.45 -6.78 -26.13
CA ARG A 59 42.79 -5.91 -27.27
C ARG A 59 43.95 -6.48 -28.09
N THR A 60 44.97 -7.03 -27.42
CA THR A 60 46.10 -7.68 -28.08
C THR A 60 45.65 -8.91 -28.85
N LYS A 61 44.78 -9.75 -28.27
CA LYS A 61 44.23 -10.92 -28.96
C LYS A 61 43.38 -10.54 -30.18
N LEU A 62 42.61 -9.45 -30.11
CA LEU A 62 41.78 -8.99 -31.22
C LEU A 62 42.57 -8.52 -32.46
N ARG A 63 43.86 -8.22 -32.32
CA ARG A 63 44.70 -7.77 -33.45
C ARG A 63 45.02 -8.88 -34.46
N TYR A 64 44.94 -10.15 -34.05
CA TYR A 64 45.31 -11.28 -34.92
C TYR A 64 44.29 -11.55 -36.02
N ASN A 65 43.07 -10.98 -35.96
CA ASN A 65 41.99 -11.14 -36.95
C ASN A 65 41.71 -12.60 -37.35
N ASP A 66 42.00 -13.53 -36.44
CA ASP A 66 41.71 -14.96 -36.58
C ASP A 66 40.22 -15.24 -36.32
N GLY A 67 39.79 -16.49 -36.55
CA GLY A 67 38.41 -16.92 -36.27
C GLY A 67 38.00 -16.65 -34.82
N ASP A 68 38.91 -16.87 -33.86
CA ASP A 68 38.69 -16.62 -32.44
C ASP A 68 38.47 -15.13 -32.16
N SER A 69 39.28 -14.23 -32.75
CA SER A 69 39.12 -12.77 -32.62
C SER A 69 37.75 -12.32 -33.11
N LYS A 70 37.25 -12.90 -34.21
CA LYS A 70 35.92 -12.59 -34.75
C LYS A 70 34.81 -13.06 -33.82
N LEU A 71 34.92 -14.26 -33.24
CA LEU A 71 33.96 -14.79 -32.28
C LEU A 71 33.94 -13.97 -30.98
N ILE A 72 35.12 -13.59 -30.48
CA ILE A 72 35.27 -12.70 -29.32
C ILE A 72 34.60 -11.35 -29.60
N LEU A 73 34.82 -10.77 -30.78
CA LEU A 73 34.23 -9.48 -31.14
C LEU A 73 32.70 -9.52 -31.15
N GLU A 74 32.10 -10.55 -31.77
CA GLU A 74 30.63 -10.65 -31.78
C GLU A 74 30.07 -10.91 -30.38
N THR A 75 30.76 -11.70 -29.56
CA THR A 75 30.37 -11.90 -28.17
C THR A 75 30.41 -10.58 -27.39
N VAL A 76 31.47 -9.78 -27.55
CA VAL A 76 31.59 -8.45 -26.92
C VAL A 76 30.48 -7.52 -27.40
N LYS A 77 30.15 -7.53 -28.69
CA LYS A 77 29.04 -6.72 -29.24
C LYS A 77 27.71 -7.08 -28.60
N HIS A 78 27.40 -8.37 -28.47
CA HIS A 78 26.19 -8.83 -27.79
C HIS A 78 26.16 -8.44 -26.31
N ILE A 79 27.30 -8.55 -25.60
CA ILE A 79 27.42 -8.10 -24.22
C ILE A 79 27.14 -6.60 -24.10
N ILE A 80 27.70 -5.78 -25.00
CA ILE A 80 27.44 -4.34 -25.02
C ILE A 80 25.95 -4.08 -25.24
N MET A 81 25.34 -4.68 -26.26
CA MET A 81 23.90 -4.52 -26.52
C MET A 81 23.04 -4.87 -25.30
N LEU A 82 23.32 -6.00 -24.65
CA LEU A 82 22.60 -6.42 -23.46
C LEU A 82 22.81 -5.46 -22.27
N SER A 83 24.05 -5.07 -22.01
CA SER A 83 24.36 -4.12 -20.92
C SER A 83 23.72 -2.75 -21.13
N THR A 84 23.63 -2.27 -22.38
CA THR A 84 22.89 -1.06 -22.74
C THR A 84 21.41 -1.20 -22.43
N ALA A 85 20.76 -2.30 -22.85
CA ALA A 85 19.35 -2.55 -22.57
C ALA A 85 19.05 -2.68 -21.06
N ILE A 86 19.96 -3.31 -20.30
CA ILE A 86 19.88 -3.38 -18.83
C ILE A 86 19.94 -1.97 -18.23
N LEU A 87 20.89 -1.13 -18.68
CA LEU A 87 21.05 0.22 -18.16
C LEU A 87 19.80 1.09 -18.43
N GLU A 88 19.24 0.99 -19.63
CA GLU A 88 17.98 1.65 -20.00
C GLU A 88 16.81 1.20 -19.11
N SER A 89 16.67 -0.12 -18.91
CA SER A 89 15.63 -0.69 -18.06
C SER A 89 15.75 -0.23 -16.60
N GLN A 90 16.98 -0.18 -16.07
CA GLN A 90 17.25 0.32 -14.73
C GLN A 90 16.96 1.82 -14.60
N GLN A 91 17.25 2.60 -15.64
CA GLN A 91 16.93 4.03 -15.67
C GLN A 91 15.41 4.25 -15.65
N GLN A 92 14.66 3.51 -16.45
CA GLN A 92 13.20 3.57 -16.45
C GLN A 92 12.60 3.18 -15.08
N ALA A 93 13.19 2.17 -14.42
CA ALA A 93 12.76 1.77 -13.07
C ALA A 93 12.95 2.91 -12.05
N ARG A 94 14.10 3.60 -12.08
CA ARG A 94 14.36 4.77 -11.21
C ARG A 94 13.37 5.90 -11.44
N GLU A 95 13.07 6.22 -12.70
CA GLU A 95 12.11 7.27 -13.04
C GLU A 95 10.69 6.93 -12.56
N LEU A 96 10.29 5.66 -12.65
CA LEU A 96 9.00 5.22 -12.16
C LEU A 96 8.92 5.26 -10.63
N GLU A 97 10.00 4.88 -9.95
CA GLU A 97 10.11 4.98 -8.50
C GLU A 97 10.01 6.43 -8.01
N GLU A 98 10.65 7.38 -8.70
CA GLU A 98 10.54 8.80 -8.39
C GLU A 98 9.09 9.29 -8.54
N LYS A 99 8.42 8.97 -9.66
CA LYS A 99 7.00 9.29 -9.88
C LYS A 99 6.10 8.69 -8.79
N LEU A 100 6.38 7.46 -8.36
CA LEU A 100 5.65 6.81 -7.28
C LEU A 100 5.85 7.56 -5.94
N ASN A 101 7.07 8.02 -5.67
CA ASN A 101 7.38 8.78 -4.47
C ASN A 101 6.65 10.13 -4.45
N GLU A 102 6.55 10.82 -5.59
CA GLU A 102 5.77 12.05 -5.70
C GLU A 102 4.27 11.81 -5.47
N ILE A 103 3.71 10.71 -5.99
CA ILE A 103 2.32 10.31 -5.69
C ILE A 103 2.12 10.04 -4.20
N LYS A 104 3.07 9.35 -3.55
CA LYS A 104 3.01 9.07 -2.11
C LYS A 104 3.01 10.37 -1.30
N LYS A 105 3.88 11.34 -1.64
CA LYS A 105 3.91 12.67 -1.00
C LYS A 105 2.59 13.41 -1.16
N ARG A 106 2.03 13.47 -2.38
CA ARG A 106 0.73 14.12 -2.64
C ARG A 106 -0.41 13.45 -1.88
N ARG A 107 -0.45 12.11 -1.83
CA ARG A 107 -1.47 11.36 -1.08
C ARG A 107 -1.38 11.65 0.42
N PHE A 108 -0.16 11.75 0.96
CA PHE A 108 0.05 12.10 2.35
C PHE A 108 -0.44 13.52 2.66
N ALA A 109 -0.09 14.50 1.83
CA ALA A 109 -0.57 15.88 1.99
C ALA A 109 -2.10 15.96 1.93
N LEU A 110 -2.73 15.24 0.99
CA LEU A 110 -4.19 15.16 0.90
C LEU A 110 -4.82 14.54 2.15
N LYS A 111 -4.22 13.48 2.69
CA LYS A 111 -4.68 12.85 3.94
C LYS A 111 -4.64 13.84 5.10
N GLN A 112 -3.53 14.54 5.27
CA GLN A 112 -3.37 15.55 6.32
C GLN A 112 -4.38 16.70 6.19
N ALA A 113 -4.58 17.20 4.96
CA ALA A 113 -5.59 18.23 4.69
C ALA A 113 -7.00 17.73 5.05
N GLY A 114 -7.35 16.49 4.68
CA GLY A 114 -8.62 15.87 5.01
C GLY A 114 -8.85 15.73 6.52
N GLU A 115 -7.82 15.32 7.27
CA GLU A 115 -7.88 15.25 8.74
C GLU A 115 -8.17 16.61 9.36
N HIS A 116 -7.50 17.67 8.89
CA HIS A 116 -7.74 19.03 9.36
C HIS A 116 -9.17 19.52 9.04
N THR A 117 -9.66 19.30 7.82
CA THR A 117 -11.05 19.63 7.46
C THR A 117 -12.06 18.88 8.32
N LEU A 118 -11.80 17.60 8.62
CA LEU A 118 -12.69 16.81 9.48
C LEU A 118 -12.73 17.34 10.92
N LEU A 119 -11.57 17.74 11.46
CA LEU A 119 -11.48 18.38 12.77
C LEU A 119 -12.24 19.72 12.81
N GLN A 120 -12.13 20.53 11.76
CA GLN A 120 -12.91 21.77 11.64
C GLN A 120 -14.41 21.51 11.61
N ILE A 121 -14.87 20.53 10.82
CA ILE A 121 -16.28 20.14 10.74
C ILE A 121 -16.78 19.69 12.12
N HIS A 122 -16.01 18.85 12.83
CA HIS A 122 -16.38 18.39 14.16
C HIS A 122 -16.53 19.56 15.14
N THR A 123 -15.58 20.51 15.10
CA THR A 123 -15.58 21.71 15.94
C THR A 123 -16.78 22.60 15.66
N LEU A 124 -17.06 22.88 14.39
CA LEU A 124 -18.20 23.70 13.99
C LEU A 124 -19.53 23.03 14.33
N LYS A 125 -19.64 21.72 14.10
CA LYS A 125 -20.84 20.94 14.44
C LYS A 125 -21.11 20.95 15.95
N LYS A 126 -20.06 20.81 16.76
CA LYS A 126 -20.17 20.92 18.23
C LYS A 126 -20.69 22.31 18.62
N LYS A 127 -20.10 23.38 18.08
CA LYS A 127 -20.54 24.76 18.34
C LYS A 127 -21.99 24.99 17.92
N GLN A 128 -22.41 24.53 16.75
CA GLN A 128 -23.79 24.64 16.30
C GLN A 128 -24.77 23.90 17.22
N LYS A 129 -24.38 22.74 17.74
CA LYS A 129 -25.19 21.98 18.69
C LYS A 129 -25.35 22.76 20.01
N GLU A 130 -24.27 23.31 20.54
CA GLU A 130 -24.29 24.16 21.74
C GLU A 130 -25.17 25.40 21.54
N GLU A 131 -25.08 26.07 20.37
CA GLU A 131 -25.95 27.19 20.01
C GLU A 131 -27.42 26.78 19.90
N LEU A 132 -27.72 25.60 19.34
CA LEU A 132 -29.08 25.06 19.24
C LEU A 132 -29.68 24.72 20.61
N GLU A 133 -28.89 24.14 21.52
CA GLU A 133 -29.30 23.81 22.89
C GLU A 133 -29.55 25.07 23.72
N GLY A 134 -28.85 26.18 23.43
CA GLY A 134 -29.04 27.46 24.11
C GLY A 134 -30.16 28.36 23.55
N MET A 135 -30.85 27.95 22.48
CA MET A 135 -31.80 28.82 21.74
C MET A 135 -33.26 28.54 22.12
N GLU A 136 -34.11 29.57 22.14
CA GLU A 136 -35.54 29.42 22.42
C GLU A 136 -36.27 28.63 21.31
N VAL A 137 -37.27 27.83 21.69
CA VAL A 137 -38.04 26.96 20.77
C VAL A 137 -38.68 27.74 19.62
N GLY A 138 -39.19 28.95 19.88
CA GLY A 138 -39.78 29.81 18.84
C GLY A 138 -38.77 30.26 17.79
N GLU A 139 -37.55 30.57 18.21
CA GLU A 139 -36.44 30.90 17.29
C GLU A 139 -35.95 29.67 16.51
N MET A 140 -35.92 28.51 17.17
CA MET A 140 -35.58 27.23 16.54
C MET A 140 -36.55 26.91 15.40
N LEU A 141 -37.86 27.04 15.63
CA LEU A 141 -38.88 26.81 14.61
C LEU A 141 -38.72 27.77 13.41
N LYS A 142 -38.47 29.06 13.67
CA LYS A 142 -38.20 30.05 12.60
C LYS A 142 -36.94 29.69 11.79
N ARG A 143 -35.90 29.13 12.41
CA ARG A 143 -34.69 28.67 11.70
C ARG A 143 -34.99 27.46 10.81
N VAL A 144 -35.71 26.46 11.32
CA VAL A 144 -36.09 25.25 10.57
C VAL A 144 -36.93 25.61 9.34
N CYS A 145 -37.95 26.46 9.48
CA CYS A 145 -38.78 26.88 8.35
C CYS A 145 -37.97 27.58 7.24
N ARG A 146 -37.03 28.46 7.62
CA ARG A 146 -36.14 29.13 6.66
C ARG A 146 -35.22 28.14 5.92
N ASN A 147 -34.68 27.14 6.62
CA ASN A 147 -33.83 26.12 6.00
C ASN A 147 -34.63 25.25 5.02
N LEU A 148 -35.82 24.80 5.43
CA LEU A 148 -36.71 24.01 4.58
C LEU A 148 -37.11 24.78 3.31
N GLN A 149 -37.40 26.08 3.43
CA GLN A 149 -37.72 26.93 2.29
C GLN A 149 -36.55 27.01 1.29
N LYS A 150 -35.31 27.20 1.77
CA LYS A 150 -34.12 27.21 0.91
C LYS A 150 -33.90 25.87 0.22
N GLU A 151 -34.07 24.76 0.92
CA GLU A 151 -33.92 23.41 0.34
C GLU A 151 -34.99 23.12 -0.72
N THR A 152 -36.24 23.53 -0.45
CA THR A 152 -37.34 23.46 -1.43
C THR A 152 -37.03 24.26 -2.69
N GLN A 153 -36.52 25.48 -2.54
CA GLN A 153 -36.12 26.33 -3.66
C GLN A 153 -34.99 25.68 -4.49
N MET A 154 -33.96 25.16 -3.84
CA MET A 154 -32.85 24.50 -4.52
C MET A 154 -33.31 23.22 -5.26
N THR A 155 -34.15 22.41 -4.61
CA THR A 155 -34.73 21.21 -5.23
C THR A 155 -35.56 21.56 -6.46
N THR A 156 -36.35 22.64 -6.39
CA THR A 156 -37.13 23.15 -7.53
C THR A 156 -36.22 23.58 -8.68
N LEU A 157 -35.12 24.28 -8.40
CA LEU A 157 -34.13 24.66 -9.42
C LEU A 157 -33.52 23.43 -10.10
N ILE A 158 -33.11 22.44 -9.31
CA ILE A 158 -32.58 21.17 -9.82
C ILE A 158 -33.62 20.47 -10.70
N GLN A 159 -34.86 20.34 -10.22
CA GLN A 159 -35.95 19.70 -10.97
C GLN A 159 -36.26 20.43 -12.28
N ASN A 160 -36.22 21.77 -12.29
CA ASN A 160 -36.40 22.56 -13.50
C ASN A 160 -35.28 22.31 -14.52
N ILE A 161 -34.02 22.24 -14.08
CA ILE A 161 -32.87 21.92 -14.95
C ILE A 161 -33.05 20.53 -15.58
N PHE A 162 -33.46 19.53 -14.80
CA PHE A 162 -33.68 18.17 -15.32
C PHE A 162 -34.90 18.06 -16.26
N GLN A 163 -35.93 18.90 -16.09
CA GLN A 163 -37.09 18.93 -16.99
C GLN A 163 -36.82 19.63 -18.34
N VAL A 164 -35.93 20.64 -18.35
CA VAL A 164 -35.53 21.34 -19.59
C VAL A 164 -34.74 20.41 -20.52
N VAL A 165 -34.02 19.44 -19.96
CA VAL A 165 -33.39 18.35 -20.73
C VAL A 165 -34.44 17.29 -21.07
N LYS A 166 -35.18 17.47 -22.17
CA LYS A 166 -36.11 16.44 -22.66
C LYS A 166 -35.35 15.11 -22.85
N PRO A 167 -35.83 13.98 -22.29
CA PRO A 167 -35.24 12.69 -22.59
C PRO A 167 -35.37 12.44 -24.10
N HIS A 168 -34.25 12.16 -24.76
CA HIS A 168 -34.25 11.82 -26.18
C HIS A 168 -35.17 10.62 -26.41
N THR A 169 -36.28 10.84 -27.13
CA THR A 169 -37.11 9.75 -27.63
C THR A 169 -36.43 9.23 -28.90
N PRO A 170 -35.86 8.01 -28.93
CA PRO A 170 -35.19 7.52 -30.13
C PRO A 170 -36.20 7.44 -31.28
N LEU A 171 -35.84 7.98 -32.46
CA LEU A 171 -36.72 8.02 -33.65
C LEU A 171 -37.05 6.62 -34.20
N ILE A 172 -36.33 5.60 -33.75
CA ILE A 172 -36.57 4.22 -34.12
C ILE A 172 -37.07 3.43 -32.92
N LYS A 173 -38.29 2.90 -33.02
CA LYS A 173 -38.80 1.86 -32.12
C LYS A 173 -38.26 0.53 -32.60
N PHE A 174 -37.34 -0.08 -31.85
CA PHE A 174 -36.94 -1.45 -32.12
C PHE A 174 -38.10 -2.40 -31.75
N PRO A 175 -38.49 -3.32 -32.66
CA PRO A 175 -39.51 -4.32 -32.39
C PRO A 175 -39.13 -5.19 -31.18
N ASP A 176 -40.11 -5.51 -30.32
CA ASP A 176 -39.92 -6.40 -29.18
C ASP A 176 -39.50 -7.80 -29.68
N ARG A 177 -38.33 -8.26 -29.24
CA ARG A 177 -37.73 -9.53 -29.68
C ARG A 177 -38.11 -10.71 -28.78
N SER A 178 -39.15 -10.57 -27.95
CA SER A 178 -39.63 -11.60 -27.03
C SER A 178 -39.99 -12.94 -27.70
N ASN A 179 -40.35 -12.93 -28.99
CA ASN A 179 -40.76 -14.13 -29.75
C ASN A 179 -39.80 -14.57 -30.87
N CYS A 180 -38.58 -14.01 -30.96
CA CYS A 180 -37.61 -14.46 -31.96
C CYS A 180 -36.93 -15.78 -31.52
N PRO A 181 -36.82 -16.81 -32.39
CA PRO A 181 -36.04 -18.00 -32.10
C PRO A 181 -34.59 -17.61 -31.79
N LYS A 182 -34.13 -17.86 -30.57
CA LYS A 182 -32.76 -17.57 -30.15
C LYS A 182 -31.80 -18.48 -30.92
N PRO A 183 -30.82 -17.96 -31.70
CA PRO A 183 -29.74 -18.79 -32.21
C PRO A 183 -28.98 -19.39 -31.02
N LYS A 184 -28.65 -20.69 -31.13
CA LYS A 184 -27.96 -21.46 -30.10
C LYS A 184 -26.69 -20.72 -29.67
N LYS A 185 -26.59 -20.40 -28.38
CA LYS A 185 -25.44 -19.71 -27.81
C LYS A 185 -24.27 -20.70 -27.72
N GLN A 186 -23.26 -20.50 -28.58
CA GLN A 186 -21.90 -20.92 -28.28
C GLN A 186 -21.25 -19.80 -27.45
N GLU A 187 -20.57 -20.22 -26.39
CA GLU A 187 -19.86 -19.42 -25.41
C GLU A 187 -19.00 -18.30 -26.01
N SER A 188 -19.07 -17.12 -25.40
CA SER A 188 -17.86 -16.44 -24.88
C SER A 188 -18.22 -15.12 -24.18
N LEU A 189 -17.83 -15.09 -22.89
CA LEU A 189 -17.36 -13.94 -22.10
C LEU A 189 -18.36 -12.81 -21.80
N GLN A 190 -19.10 -13.02 -20.70
CA GLN A 190 -19.78 -11.97 -19.96
C GLN A 190 -18.80 -10.99 -19.31
N SER A 191 -19.00 -9.73 -19.65
CA SER A 191 -18.55 -8.54 -18.95
C SER A 191 -19.28 -8.35 -17.61
N ARG A 192 -18.50 -8.03 -16.58
CA ARG A 192 -18.63 -6.84 -15.69
C ARG A 192 -19.94 -6.64 -14.87
N VAL A 193 -19.76 -6.73 -13.54
CA VAL A 193 -20.31 -5.88 -12.44
C VAL A 193 -21.83 -5.85 -12.18
N PRO A 194 -22.26 -5.94 -10.90
CA PRO A 194 -23.58 -5.48 -10.46
C PRO A 194 -23.53 -4.22 -9.55
N PRO A 195 -24.43 -3.23 -9.74
CA PRO A 195 -24.66 -2.12 -8.81
C PRO A 195 -25.76 -2.40 -7.74
N LEU A 196 -25.84 -1.46 -6.80
CA LEU A 196 -26.49 -1.40 -5.49
C LEU A 196 -28.03 -1.30 -5.52
N HIS A 197 -28.71 -1.77 -4.46
CA HIS A 197 -29.84 -1.07 -3.79
C HIS A 197 -30.26 -1.69 -2.42
N ALA A 198 -30.48 -0.78 -1.45
CA ALA A 198 -31.49 -0.67 -0.38
C ALA A 198 -31.73 -1.75 0.74
N SER A 199 -31.37 -1.34 1.97
CA SER A 199 -32.13 -1.28 3.27
C SER A 199 -33.19 -2.32 3.69
N ALA A 200 -33.02 -2.91 4.88
CA ALA A 200 -34.07 -3.09 5.91
C ALA A 200 -33.48 -3.42 7.31
N ALA A 201 -34.18 -2.92 8.33
CA ALA A 201 -34.04 -3.04 9.80
C ALA A 201 -34.12 -4.51 10.31
N GLN A 202 -33.88 -4.98 11.56
CA GLN A 202 -33.93 -4.41 12.93
C GLN A 202 -33.59 -5.55 13.96
N MET A 203 -33.20 -5.21 15.22
CA MET A 203 -33.35 -5.99 16.49
C MET A 203 -32.45 -7.26 16.71
N SER A 204 -32.00 -7.70 17.91
CA SER A 204 -32.17 -7.33 19.33
C SER A 204 -31.31 -8.25 20.25
N ILE A 205 -30.66 -7.64 21.27
CA ILE A 205 -30.44 -8.04 22.69
C ILE A 205 -29.67 -9.34 23.09
N GLY A 206 -28.59 -9.12 23.85
CA GLY A 206 -28.28 -9.76 25.16
C GLY A 206 -27.44 -11.04 25.15
N ASP A 207 -26.62 -11.39 26.14
CA ASP A 207 -26.11 -10.72 27.34
C ASP A 207 -25.00 -11.65 27.94
N ARG A 208 -24.01 -11.08 28.64
CA ARG A 208 -23.25 -11.64 29.79
C ARG A 208 -22.13 -12.72 29.65
N SER A 209 -20.88 -12.27 29.89
CA SER A 209 -19.68 -12.98 30.44
C SER A 209 -19.85 -13.36 31.93
N PRO A 210 -18.94 -14.05 32.70
CA PRO A 210 -17.47 -14.31 32.56
C PRO A 210 -17.08 -15.80 32.90
N ALA A 211 -15.84 -16.33 32.90
CA ALA A 211 -14.57 -15.85 33.43
C ALA A 211 -13.37 -16.77 33.00
N LEU A 212 -12.21 -16.12 32.78
CA LEU A 212 -10.80 -16.48 33.08
C LEU A 212 -10.21 -17.88 32.76
N GLN A 213 -9.18 -17.92 31.90
CA GLN A 213 -7.77 -18.19 32.29
C GLN A 213 -6.74 -17.99 31.14
N ASN A 214 -5.63 -17.36 31.53
CA ASN A 214 -4.33 -17.05 30.86
C ASN A 214 -3.80 -18.23 30.00
N ILE A 215 -3.11 -18.08 28.85
CA ILE A 215 -1.67 -17.74 28.65
C ILE A 215 -1.41 -17.40 27.15
N SER A 216 -0.48 -16.47 26.91
CA SER A 216 0.11 -15.94 25.66
C SER A 216 -0.04 -16.73 24.33
N SER A 217 -0.55 -16.05 23.29
CA SER A 217 -0.33 -16.41 21.88
C SER A 217 -0.40 -15.18 20.97
N ILE A 218 0.53 -15.13 20.03
CA ILE A 218 0.59 -14.31 18.82
C ILE A 218 -0.80 -13.83 18.38
N SER A 219 -0.99 -12.53 18.16
CA SER A 219 -2.25 -11.89 17.75
C SER A 219 -2.77 -12.46 16.43
N ARG A 220 -3.43 -13.61 16.51
CA ARG A 220 -4.35 -14.15 15.52
C ARG A 220 -5.68 -13.50 15.88
N VAL A 221 -6.09 -12.50 15.11
CA VAL A 221 -7.48 -12.02 15.14
C VAL A 221 -8.36 -13.24 14.88
N GLN A 222 -8.97 -13.76 15.94
CA GLN A 222 -9.83 -14.91 15.95
C GLN A 222 -11.19 -14.47 15.38
N GLY A 223 -11.22 -14.24 14.06
CA GLY A 223 -12.46 -14.22 13.32
C GLY A 223 -13.08 -15.62 13.34
N THR A 224 -14.41 -15.69 13.31
CA THR A 224 -15.15 -16.93 13.06
C THR A 224 -14.50 -17.72 11.93
N PRO A 225 -14.21 -19.02 12.08
CA PRO A 225 -13.71 -19.83 10.99
C PRO A 225 -14.68 -19.72 9.82
N ASP A 226 -14.18 -19.27 8.66
CA ASP A 226 -14.97 -19.20 7.43
C ASP A 226 -15.38 -20.64 7.05
N THR A 227 -16.53 -21.07 7.55
CA THR A 227 -17.08 -22.40 7.27
C THR A 227 -17.73 -22.33 5.89
N ILE A 228 -17.60 -23.37 5.08
CA ILE A 228 -18.11 -23.40 3.69
C ILE A 228 -19.61 -23.06 3.60
N GLU A 229 -20.38 -23.41 4.63
CA GLU A 229 -21.80 -23.06 4.77
C GLU A 229 -22.02 -21.55 4.94
N LEU A 230 -21.21 -20.86 5.75
CA LEU A 230 -21.27 -19.41 5.92
C LEU A 230 -20.87 -18.67 4.63
N VAL A 231 -19.93 -19.23 3.86
CA VAL A 231 -19.54 -18.66 2.56
C VAL A 231 -20.65 -18.81 1.53
N ARG A 232 -21.47 -19.88 1.58
CA ARG A 232 -22.60 -20.10 0.67
C ARG A 232 -23.75 -19.12 0.91
N THR A 233 -23.97 -18.70 2.15
CA THR A 233 -25.04 -17.74 2.51
C THR A 233 -24.73 -16.31 2.10
N LEU A 234 -23.46 -15.97 1.82
CA LEU A 234 -23.08 -14.64 1.37
C LEU A 234 -23.54 -14.37 -0.08
N PRO A 235 -23.97 -13.13 -0.40
CA PRO A 235 -24.26 -12.75 -1.78
C PRO A 235 -23.03 -12.94 -2.68
N GLN A 236 -23.25 -13.37 -3.93
CA GLN A 236 -22.18 -13.80 -4.85
C GLN A 236 -21.04 -12.78 -5.00
N LYS A 237 -21.35 -11.48 -4.97
CA LYS A 237 -20.37 -10.38 -5.06
C LYS A 237 -19.38 -10.29 -3.89
N TYR A 238 -19.65 -10.98 -2.79
CA TYR A 238 -18.82 -11.02 -1.57
C TYR A 238 -18.18 -12.39 -1.31
N ARG A 239 -18.50 -13.43 -2.10
CA ARG A 239 -17.83 -14.73 -1.99
C ARG A 239 -16.45 -14.63 -2.63
N ARG A 240 -15.42 -15.05 -1.91
CA ARG A 240 -14.10 -15.26 -2.52
C ARG A 240 -14.23 -16.40 -3.53
N LYS A 241 -13.59 -16.26 -4.69
CA LYS A 241 -13.50 -17.35 -5.66
C LYS A 241 -12.66 -18.47 -5.05
N LEU A 242 -13.08 -19.72 -5.19
CA LEU A 242 -12.25 -20.86 -4.78
C LEU A 242 -10.96 -20.82 -5.59
N MET A 243 -9.83 -20.88 -4.89
CA MET A 243 -8.52 -20.99 -5.50
C MET A 243 -8.40 -22.37 -6.14
N SER A 244 -7.92 -22.43 -7.38
CA SER A 244 -7.62 -23.72 -8.02
C SER A 244 -6.35 -24.34 -7.41
N ASN A 245 -6.19 -25.66 -7.51
CA ASN A 245 -4.97 -26.32 -7.03
C ASN A 245 -3.72 -25.80 -7.75
N GLU A 246 -3.83 -25.52 -9.05
CA GLU A 246 -2.75 -24.91 -9.85
C GLU A 246 -2.34 -23.53 -9.30
N GLU A 247 -3.33 -22.70 -8.92
CA GLU A 247 -3.09 -21.37 -8.37
C GLU A 247 -2.48 -21.43 -6.96
N MET A 248 -2.91 -22.40 -6.13
CA MET A 248 -2.28 -22.65 -4.83
C MET A 248 -0.82 -23.04 -4.98
N GLU A 249 -0.51 -23.88 -5.97
CA GLU A 249 0.85 -24.34 -6.23
C GLU A 249 1.73 -23.21 -6.80
N TYR A 250 1.20 -22.42 -7.73
CA TYR A 250 1.87 -21.24 -8.27
C TYR A 250 2.21 -20.21 -7.18
N ILE A 251 1.28 -19.96 -6.25
CA ILE A 251 1.50 -19.05 -5.11
C ILE A 251 2.54 -19.63 -4.15
N GLN A 252 2.49 -20.94 -3.86
CA GLN A 252 3.47 -21.58 -2.97
C GLN A 252 4.88 -21.61 -3.56
N ARG A 253 5.01 -21.78 -4.89
CA ARG A 253 6.29 -21.77 -5.61
C ARG A 253 6.85 -20.36 -5.82
N GLY A 254 6.05 -19.32 -5.63
CA GLY A 254 6.51 -17.93 -5.73
C GLY A 254 6.55 -17.34 -7.14
N GLY A 255 5.97 -18.02 -8.14
CA GLY A 255 5.91 -17.55 -9.53
C GLY A 255 6.45 -18.57 -10.55
N PRO A 256 6.64 -18.15 -11.82
CA PRO A 256 7.23 -18.99 -12.87
C PRO A 256 8.75 -19.06 -12.71
N GLU A 257 9.33 -20.22 -13.02
CA GLU A 257 10.79 -20.40 -13.17
C GLU A 257 11.34 -19.75 -14.45
#